data_AF-A0A7W3QPB1-F1
#
_entry.id   AF-A0A7W3QPB1-F1
#
_cell.length_a   1.000
_cell.length_b   1.000
_cell.length_c   1.000
_cell.angle_alpha   90.00
_cell.angle_beta   90.00
_cell.angle_gamma   90.00
#
_symmetry.space_group_name_H-M   'P 1'
#
loop_
_entity.id
_entity.type
_entity.pdbx_description
1 polymer ?
#
loop_
_entity_poly.entity_id
_entity_poly.type
_entity_poly.pdbx_seq_one_letter_code
_entity_poly.pdbx_strand_id
1 'polypeptide(L)'
;MSSDGSRYFDGQSTAWQLIWFGPDEWVAGTFPVTREQLLQLRHLFDYGDDEWFARTYPIEPHHWPTLLRVLSCPEPAPEYNYFIEGYATDL
;
A
#
# COMPACT_ATOMS: atom_id res chain seq x y z
N MET A 1 20.68 -3.62 27.61
CA MET A 1 20.31 -2.78 26.46
C MET A 1 19.07 -3.42 25.87
N SER A 2 17.91 -2.90 26.26
CA SER A 2 16.61 -3.46 25.87
C SER A 2 16.41 -3.20 24.38
N SER A 3 16.38 -4.25 23.58
CA SER A 3 15.81 -4.19 22.24
C SER A 3 14.34 -3.82 22.42
N ASP A 4 13.99 -2.61 22.02
CA ASP A 4 12.65 -2.00 22.05
C ASP A 4 11.73 -2.72 21.05
N GLY A 5 11.47 -4.00 21.29
CA GLY A 5 10.51 -4.83 20.54
C GLY A 5 9.06 -4.51 20.88
N SER A 6 8.78 -3.31 21.39
CA SER A 6 7.46 -2.91 21.94
C SER A 6 6.78 -1.77 21.16
N ARG A 7 7.28 -1.41 19.97
CA ARG A 7 6.58 -0.47 19.06
C ARG A 7 5.59 -1.13 18.11
N TYR A 8 5.43 -2.45 18.21
CA TYR A 8 4.37 -3.17 17.53
C TYR A 8 3.10 -3.03 18.36
N PHE A 9 2.50 -1.83 18.36
CA PHE A 9 1.18 -1.63 18.93
C PHE A 9 0.19 -2.49 18.12
N ASP A 10 -0.16 -3.63 18.70
CA ASP A 10 -1.19 -4.58 18.31
C ASP A 10 -2.61 -3.97 18.49
N GLY A 11 -2.83 -2.72 18.05
CA GLY A 11 -3.99 -1.95 18.52
C GLY A 11 -4.40 -0.70 17.73
N GLN A 12 -3.95 -0.52 16.49
CA GLN A 12 -4.61 0.42 15.58
C GLN A 12 -5.08 -0.32 14.35
N SER A 13 -6.39 -0.55 14.31
CA SER A 13 -7.21 -1.03 13.21
C SER A 13 -6.82 -0.30 11.92
N THR A 14 -5.83 -0.82 11.19
CA THR A 14 -5.24 -0.20 10.00
C THR A 14 -5.21 -1.25 8.91
N ALA A 15 -5.72 -0.91 7.75
CA ALA A 15 -5.72 -1.76 6.57
C ALA A 15 -5.08 -1.04 5.38
N TRP A 16 -4.77 -1.79 4.33
CA TRP A 16 -4.13 -1.27 3.13
C TRP A 16 -4.87 -1.70 1.89
N GLN A 17 -4.77 -0.88 0.86
CA GLN A 17 -5.33 -1.16 -0.45
C GLN A 17 -4.45 -0.59 -1.56
N LEU A 18 -4.50 -1.23 -2.72
CA LEU A 18 -4.19 -0.62 -3.99
C LEU A 18 -5.46 0.13 -4.43
N ILE A 19 -5.38 1.45 -4.53
CA ILE A 19 -6.47 2.32 -4.96
C ILE A 19 -6.09 2.98 -6.28
N TRP A 20 -7.08 3.23 -7.15
CA TRP A 20 -6.84 3.98 -8.36
C TRP A 20 -7.96 4.96 -8.69
N PHE A 21 -7.54 6.05 -9.33
CA PHE A 21 -8.39 7.18 -9.69
C PHE A 21 -8.53 7.30 -11.19
N GLY A 22 -9.75 7.59 -11.63
CA GLY A 22 -10.09 7.88 -13.01
C GLY A 22 -9.57 9.23 -13.50
N PRO A 23 -9.69 9.52 -14.81
CA PRO A 23 -9.41 10.85 -15.37
C PRO A 23 -10.27 11.98 -14.78
N ASP A 24 -11.38 11.63 -14.15
CA ASP A 24 -12.31 12.50 -13.45
C ASP A 24 -11.94 12.74 -11.97
N GLU A 25 -10.78 12.23 -11.54
CA GLU A 25 -10.25 12.31 -10.16
C GLU A 25 -11.10 11.58 -9.11
N TRP A 26 -12.09 10.78 -9.54
CA TRP A 26 -12.87 9.93 -8.66
C TRP A 26 -12.22 8.56 -8.51
N VAL A 27 -12.50 7.90 -7.37
CA VAL A 27 -12.06 6.51 -7.13
C VAL A 27 -12.73 5.60 -8.15
N ALA A 28 -11.92 5.02 -9.03
CA ALA A 28 -12.37 4.07 -10.04
C ALA A 28 -12.36 2.63 -9.50
N GLY A 29 -11.56 2.34 -8.48
CA GLY A 29 -11.62 1.07 -7.77
C GLY A 29 -10.53 0.89 -6.72
N THR A 30 -10.66 -0.21 -5.97
CA THR A 30 -9.71 -0.62 -4.94
C THR A 30 -9.46 -2.13 -5.00
N PHE A 31 -8.32 -2.55 -4.48
CA PHE A 31 -7.95 -3.94 -4.29
C PHE A 31 -7.29 -4.10 -2.92
N PRO A 32 -7.77 -5.04 -2.07
CA PRO A 32 -7.27 -5.18 -0.71
C PRO A 32 -5.81 -5.65 -0.70
N VAL A 33 -5.01 -5.10 0.21
CA VAL A 33 -3.61 -5.46 0.40
C VAL A 33 -3.40 -5.92 1.83
N THR A 34 -2.89 -7.13 2.01
CA THR A 34 -2.57 -7.64 3.35
C THR A 34 -1.27 -7.05 3.88
N ARG A 35 -1.09 -7.10 5.20
CA ARG A 35 0.17 -6.68 5.84
C ARG A 35 1.38 -7.45 5.30
N GLU A 36 1.25 -8.74 5.06
CA GLU A 36 2.34 -9.58 4.52
C GLU A 36 2.72 -9.18 3.08
N GLN A 37 1.73 -8.86 2.25
CA GLN A 37 1.95 -8.34 0.91
C GLN A 37 2.61 -6.96 0.95
N LEU A 38 2.15 -6.06 1.84
CA LEU A 38 2.75 -4.75 2.01
C LEU A 38 4.22 -4.84 2.42
N LEU A 39 4.56 -5.72 3.36
CA LEU A 39 5.96 -5.93 3.78
C LEU A 39 6.85 -6.43 2.64
N GLN A 40 6.30 -7.19 1.70
CA GLN A 40 7.00 -7.57 0.48
C GLN A 40 7.12 -6.42 -0.51
N LEU A 41 6.19 -5.47 -0.55
CA LEU A 41 6.23 -4.31 -1.45
C LEU A 41 7.05 -3.14 -0.90
N ARG A 42 7.30 -3.07 0.41
CA ARG A 42 7.92 -1.90 1.09
C ARG A 42 9.23 -1.42 0.44
N HIS A 43 10.02 -2.35 -0.10
CA HIS A 43 11.32 -2.05 -0.71
C HIS A 43 11.21 -1.32 -2.05
N LEU A 44 10.01 -1.27 -2.65
CA LEU A 44 9.78 -0.55 -3.89
C LEU A 44 9.74 0.96 -3.69
N PHE A 45 9.59 1.44 -2.46
CA PHE A 45 9.41 2.85 -2.20
C PHE A 45 10.46 3.35 -1.20
N ASP A 46 11.12 4.44 -1.55
CA ASP A 46 12.36 4.91 -0.91
C ASP A 46 12.10 5.84 0.29
N TYR A 47 11.11 5.51 1.13
CA TYR A 47 10.62 6.42 2.19
C TYR A 47 11.10 6.08 3.61
N GLY A 48 12.08 5.19 3.76
CA GLY A 48 12.59 4.78 5.07
C GLY A 48 11.67 3.83 5.84
N ASP A 49 12.11 3.39 7.03
CA ASP A 49 11.39 2.41 7.86
C ASP A 49 10.21 3.01 8.66
N ASP A 50 10.13 4.34 8.77
CA ASP A 50 9.13 5.02 9.59
C ASP A 50 8.06 5.69 8.72
N GLU A 51 6.78 5.37 8.98
CA GLU A 51 5.53 5.99 8.46
C GLU A 51 4.77 5.32 7.29
N TRP A 52 5.01 4.03 7.01
CA TRP A 52 4.18 3.24 6.07
C TRP A 52 2.68 3.16 6.40
N PHE A 53 2.32 3.40 7.66
CA PHE A 53 1.03 3.02 8.21
C PHE A 53 -0.10 4.03 7.97
N ALA A 54 0.18 5.23 7.45
CA ALA A 54 -0.85 6.27 7.23
C ALA A 54 -0.62 7.15 5.99
N ARG A 55 0.18 6.69 5.02
CA ARG A 55 0.55 7.45 3.82
C ARG A 55 0.02 6.78 2.56
N THR A 56 -0.14 7.61 1.54
CA THR A 56 -0.50 7.20 0.18
C THR A 56 0.76 7.27 -0.68
N TYR A 57 1.11 6.16 -1.32
CA TYR A 57 2.34 6.01 -2.10
C TYR A 57 2.00 5.80 -3.58
N PRO A 58 2.49 6.66 -4.50
CA PRO A 58 2.22 6.51 -5.92
C PRO A 58 2.89 5.26 -6.49
N ILE A 59 2.19 4.57 -7.39
CA ILE A 59 2.72 3.46 -8.15
C ILE A 59 3.32 3.97 -9.45
N GLU A 60 4.62 3.79 -9.61
CA GLU A 60 5.32 4.06 -10.87
C GLU A 60 5.32 2.85 -11.81
N PRO A 61 5.50 3.06 -13.13
CA PRO A 61 5.51 1.99 -14.11
C PRO A 61 6.44 0.82 -13.78
N HIS A 62 7.59 1.12 -13.16
CA HIS A 62 8.61 0.12 -12.83
C HIS A 62 8.26 -0.74 -11.60
N HIS A 63 7.25 -0.37 -10.81
CA HIS A 63 6.76 -1.17 -9.67
C HIS A 63 5.86 -2.34 -10.12
N TRP A 64 5.20 -2.24 -11.27
CA TRP A 64 4.15 -3.17 -11.71
C TRP A 64 4.55 -4.63 -11.77
N PRO A 65 5.74 -5.02 -12.28
CA PRO A 65 6.14 -6.42 -12.29
C PRO A 65 6.14 -7.05 -10.87
N THR A 66 6.54 -6.29 -9.85
CA THR A 66 6.54 -6.76 -8.47
C THR A 66 5.13 -6.76 -7.87
N LEU A 67 4.33 -5.73 -8.15
CA LEU A 67 2.92 -5.65 -7.72
C LEU A 67 2.10 -6.83 -8.23
N LEU A 68 2.15 -7.12 -9.53
CA LEU A 68 1.43 -8.23 -10.14
C LEU A 68 1.83 -9.57 -9.51
N ARG A 69 3.13 -9.75 -9.23
CA ARG A 69 3.65 -10.97 -8.59
C ARG A 69 3.19 -11.13 -7.15
N VAL A 70 3.20 -10.05 -6.35
CA VAL A 70 2.93 -10.12 -4.90
C VAL A 70 1.43 -10.06 -4.60
N LEU A 71 0.69 -9.22 -5.32
CA LEU A 71 -0.74 -8.98 -5.07
C LEU A 71 -1.65 -9.91 -5.86
N SER A 72 -1.17 -10.45 -7.00
CA SER A 72 -2.06 -11.06 -8.00
C SER A 72 -3.23 -10.14 -8.37
N CYS A 73 -2.99 -8.82 -8.40
CA CYS A 73 -3.98 -7.81 -8.73
C CYS A 73 -4.21 -7.73 -10.26
N PRO A 74 -5.27 -7.05 -10.72
CA PRO A 74 -5.47 -6.77 -12.13
C PRO A 74 -4.30 -6.00 -12.75
N GLU A 75 -4.11 -6.17 -14.07
CA GLU A 75 -3.14 -5.37 -14.83
C GLU A 75 -3.52 -3.88 -14.83
N PRO A 76 -2.52 -2.98 -14.82
CA PRO A 76 -2.78 -1.55 -14.85
C PRO A 76 -3.38 -1.09 -16.17
N ALA A 77 -4.39 -0.22 -16.09
CA ALA A 77 -4.90 0.53 -17.22
C ALA A 77 -4.17 1.89 -17.30
N PRO A 78 -3.66 2.30 -18.47
CA PRO A 78 -2.85 3.52 -18.62
C PRO A 78 -3.61 4.82 -18.30
N GLU A 79 -4.94 4.80 -18.30
CA GLU A 79 -5.79 5.94 -17.98
C GLU A 79 -5.94 6.23 -16.47
N TYR A 80 -5.46 5.35 -15.60
CA TYR A 80 -5.65 5.46 -14.15
C TYR A 80 -4.36 5.81 -13.41
N ASN A 81 -4.52 6.56 -12.31
CA ASN A 81 -3.45 6.84 -11.37
C ASN A 81 -3.58 5.89 -10.18
N TYR A 82 -2.51 5.14 -9.88
CA TYR A 82 -2.52 4.07 -8.88
C TYR A 82 -1.69 4.42 -7.65
N PHE A 83 -2.18 4.01 -6.47
CA PHE A 83 -1.52 4.26 -5.19
C PHE A 83 -1.67 3.06 -4.24
N ILE A 84 -0.68 2.84 -3.39
CA ILE A 84 -0.84 2.04 -2.17
C ILE A 84 -1.23 3.00 -1.04
N GLU A 85 -2.35 2.75 -0.40
CA GLU A 85 -2.91 3.59 0.65
C GLU A 85 -3.10 2.77 1.93
N GLY A 86 -2.63 3.30 3.06
CA GLY A 86 -3.03 2.85 4.39
C GLY A 86 -4.22 3.68 4.90
N TYR A 87 -5.23 3.02 5.46
CA TYR A 87 -6.41 3.66 6.01
C TYR A 87 -6.76 3.10 7.39
N ALA A 88 -7.28 3.96 8.27
CA ALA A 88 -7.83 3.56 9.55
C ALA A 88 -9.15 2.81 9.32
N THR A 89 -9.35 1.72 10.05
CA THR A 89 -10.56 0.93 10.09
C THR A 89 -11.19 1.09 11.47
N ASP A 90 -12.51 1.21 11.56
CA ASP A 90 -13.20 1.01 12.83
C ASP A 90 -13.34 -0.51 13.03
N LEU A 91 -12.37 -1.14 13.70
CA LEU A 91 -12.55 -2.48 14.29
C LEU A 91 -12.72 -2.34 15.80
#